data_AF-A0ABD3ANQ9-F1
#
_entry.id   AF-A0ABD3ANQ9-F1
#
_cell.length_a   1.000
_cell.length_b   1.000
_cell.length_c   1.000
_cell.angle_alpha   90.00
_cell.angle_beta   90.00
_cell.angle_gamma   90.00
#
_symmetry.space_group_name_H-M   'P 1'
#
loop_
_entity.id
_entity.type
_entity.pdbx_description
1 polymer ?
#
loop_
_entity_poly.entity_id
_entity_poly.type
_entity_poly.pdbx_seq_one_letter_code
_entity_poly.pdbx_strand_id
1 'polypeptide(L)'
;MPYVLRRLFATLLVYSCPNNPKELWLKFEYAMSEDIIRSNTLTSRQVRMQVLEQINGFLQSMGKDINAFDLVPRDLVFANLENQTREIRAERTIVITQEDLHAILMLNDK
;
A
#
# COMPACT_ATOMS: atom_id res chain seq x y z
N MET A 1 -3.73 -5.22 9.86
CA MET A 1 -4.95 -5.34 9.02
C MET A 1 -5.25 -4.17 8.05
N PRO A 2 -4.53 -3.02 8.02
CA PRO A 2 -4.82 -1.98 7.01
C PRO A 2 -4.48 -2.34 5.56
N TYR A 3 -3.45 -3.16 5.32
CA TYR A 3 -3.08 -3.63 3.98
C TYR A 3 -4.22 -4.38 3.26
N VAL A 4 -4.89 -5.29 3.97
CA VAL A 4 -6.04 -6.05 3.42
C VAL A 4 -7.21 -5.11 3.12
N LEU A 5 -7.42 -4.10 3.96
CA LEU A 5 -8.44 -3.08 3.75
C LEU A 5 -8.18 -2.25 2.47
N ARG A 6 -6.92 -1.86 2.22
CA ARG A 6 -6.52 -1.17 0.97
C ARG A 6 -6.80 -2.02 -0.26
N ARG A 7 -6.50 -3.32 -0.20
CA ARG A 7 -6.80 -4.26 -1.30
C ARG A 7 -8.29 -4.38 -1.54
N LEU A 8 -9.08 -4.57 -0.48
CA LEU A 8 -10.53 -4.65 -0.57
C LEU A 8 -11.12 -3.37 -1.18
N PHE A 9 -10.63 -2.20 -0.74
CA PHE A 9 -11.03 -0.92 -1.29
C PHE A 9 -10.77 -0.84 -2.81
N ALA A 10 -9.56 -1.22 -3.26
CA ALA A 10 -9.24 -1.27 -4.68
C ALA A 10 -10.18 -2.23 -5.45
N THR A 11 -10.49 -3.40 -4.90
CA THR A 11 -11.44 -4.35 -5.50
C THR A 11 -12.85 -3.75 -5.59
N LEU A 12 -13.32 -3.06 -4.55
CA LEU A 12 -14.63 -2.38 -4.56
C LEU A 12 -14.70 -1.29 -5.64
N LEU A 13 -13.64 -0.51 -5.81
CA LEU A 13 -13.57 0.50 -6.87
C LEU A 13 -13.76 -0.12 -8.27
N VAL A 14 -13.11 -1.26 -8.53
CA VAL A 14 -13.13 -1.92 -9.83
C VAL A 14 -14.45 -2.62 -10.12
N TYR A 15 -15.00 -3.35 -9.14
CA TYR A 15 -16.13 -4.26 -9.38
C TYR A 15 -17.48 -3.74 -8.90
N SER A 16 -17.50 -2.84 -7.92
CA SER A 16 -18.75 -2.33 -7.36
C SER A 16 -19.15 -0.96 -7.90
N CYS A 17 -18.30 -0.30 -8.69
CA CYS A 17 -18.53 1.02 -9.28
C CYS A 17 -19.26 1.97 -8.31
N PRO A 18 -18.66 2.29 -7.15
CA PRO A 18 -19.35 3.07 -6.13
C PRO A 18 -19.79 4.42 -6.71
N ASN A 19 -21.01 4.85 -6.40
CA ASN A 19 -21.59 6.12 -6.87
C ASN A 19 -20.70 7.34 -6.56
N ASN A 20 -19.90 7.26 -5.49
CA ASN A 20 -18.98 8.31 -5.08
C ASN A 20 -17.68 7.73 -4.47
N PRO A 21 -16.68 7.38 -5.30
CA PRO A 21 -15.40 6.82 -4.83
C PRO A 21 -14.67 7.73 -3.83
N LYS A 22 -14.77 9.05 -4.02
CA LYS A 22 -14.10 10.05 -3.21
C LYS A 22 -14.65 10.14 -1.78
N GLU A 23 -15.97 10.07 -1.64
CA GLU A 23 -16.61 10.04 -0.32
C GLU A 23 -16.26 8.75 0.44
N LEU A 24 -16.25 7.61 -0.28
CA LEU A 24 -15.83 6.34 0.28
C LEU A 24 -14.38 6.40 0.78
N TRP A 25 -13.49 6.99 -0.01
CA TRP A 25 -12.11 7.23 0.39
C TRP A 25 -12.02 8.05 1.69
N LEU A 26 -12.68 9.21 1.75
CA LEU A 26 -12.63 10.09 2.92
C LEU A 26 -13.13 9.39 4.20
N LYS A 27 -14.13 8.51 4.07
CA LYS A 27 -14.69 7.75 5.19
C LYS A 27 -13.71 6.71 5.75
N PHE A 28 -12.91 6.09 4.89
CA PHE A 28 -12.03 4.98 5.27
C PHE A 28 -10.53 5.34 5.29
N GLU A 29 -10.16 6.57 4.95
CA GLU A 29 -8.77 7.05 4.90
C GLU A 29 -8.03 6.79 6.20
N TYR A 30 -8.63 7.13 7.35
CA TYR A 30 -8.03 6.91 8.66
C TYR A 30 -7.75 5.41 8.91
N ALA A 31 -8.75 4.55 8.73
CA ALA A 31 -8.61 3.11 8.91
C ALA A 31 -7.58 2.48 7.95
N MET A 32 -7.45 3.02 6.73
CA MET A 32 -6.47 2.58 5.75
C MET A 32 -5.06 3.12 6.00
N SER A 33 -4.89 4.12 6.86
CA SER A 33 -3.59 4.74 7.17
C SER A 33 -3.04 4.37 8.55
N GLU A 34 -3.83 3.76 9.43
CA GLU A 34 -3.47 3.41 10.82
C GLU A 34 -2.09 2.75 11.01
N ASP A 35 -1.72 1.75 10.22
CA ASP A 35 -0.41 1.07 10.27
C ASP A 35 0.75 1.98 9.83
N ILE A 36 0.53 2.85 8.84
CA ILE A 36 1.54 3.80 8.36
C ILE A 36 1.73 4.91 9.39
N ILE A 37 0.65 5.42 9.98
CA ILE A 37 0.71 6.42 11.05
C ILE A 37 1.49 5.89 12.25
N ARG A 38 1.27 4.61 12.62
CA ARG A 38 1.93 3.99 13.78
C ARG A 38 3.40 3.64 13.56
N SER A 39 3.80 3.36 12.32
CA SER A 39 5.14 2.86 12.00
C SER A 39 6.14 3.95 11.60
N ASN A 40 5.67 5.16 11.28
CA ASN A 40 6.48 6.17 10.62
C ASN A 40 6.22 7.58 11.16
N THR A 41 7.26 8.42 11.27
CA THR A 41 7.15 9.85 11.60
C THR A 41 6.86 10.69 10.35
N LEU A 42 5.89 10.27 9.53
CA LEU A 42 5.53 10.95 8.29
C LEU A 42 4.44 11.99 8.52
N THR A 43 4.42 13.03 7.69
CA THR A 43 3.32 14.01 7.68
C THR A 43 2.03 13.39 7.16
N SER A 44 0.87 13.92 7.56
CA SER A 44 -0.43 13.42 7.10
C SER A 44 -0.55 13.35 5.57
N ARG A 45 0.09 14.30 4.85
CA ARG A 45 0.16 14.29 3.39
C ARG A 45 0.94 13.08 2.85
N GLN A 46 2.10 12.79 3.43
CA GLN A 46 2.92 11.64 3.03
C GLN A 46 2.24 10.31 3.33
N VAL A 47 1.59 10.19 4.50
CA VAL A 47 0.80 9.01 4.86
C VAL A 47 -0.30 8.78 3.82
N ARG A 48 -1.06 9.82 3.49
CA ARG A 48 -2.11 9.78 2.47
C ARG A 48 -1.58 9.31 1.11
N MET A 49 -0.45 9.87 0.67
CA MET A 49 0.20 9.46 -0.59
C MET A 49 0.57 7.98 -0.60
N GLN A 50 1.15 7.48 0.47
CA GLN A 50 1.60 6.08 0.56
C GLN A 50 0.41 5.10 0.54
N VAL A 51 -0.72 5.45 1.16
CA VAL A 51 -1.94 4.63 1.09
C VAL A 51 -2.50 4.62 -0.33
N LEU A 52 -2.61 5.79 -0.96
CA LEU A 52 -3.11 5.92 -2.33
C LEU A 52 -2.20 5.18 -3.33
N GLU A 53 -0.88 5.20 -3.12
CA GLU A 53 0.08 4.44 -3.90
C GLU A 53 -0.15 2.92 -3.78
N GLN A 54 -0.36 2.42 -2.56
CA GLN A 54 -0.65 0.99 -2.38
C GLN A 54 -1.95 0.58 -3.07
N ILE A 55 -2.97 1.43 -3.00
CA ILE A 55 -4.23 1.22 -3.72
C ILE A 55 -4.00 1.23 -5.22
N ASN A 56 -3.22 2.19 -5.73
CA ASN A 56 -2.88 2.26 -7.15
C ASN A 56 -2.15 1.00 -7.63
N GLY A 57 -1.22 0.46 -6.84
CA GLY A 57 -0.57 -0.82 -7.17
C GLY A 57 -1.55 -1.99 -7.30
N PHE A 58 -2.59 -2.04 -6.44
CA PHE A 58 -3.65 -3.03 -6.60
C PHE A 58 -4.52 -2.77 -7.84
N LEU A 59 -4.89 -1.51 -8.09
CA LEU A 59 -5.66 -1.13 -9.29
C LEU A 59 -4.92 -1.49 -10.57
N GLN A 60 -3.62 -1.18 -10.65
CA GLN A 60 -2.77 -1.51 -11.80
C GLN A 60 -2.69 -3.02 -12.02
N SER A 61 -2.60 -3.82 -10.96
CA SER A 61 -2.67 -5.28 -11.07
C SER A 61 -4.00 -5.81 -11.63
N MET A 62 -5.07 -5.00 -11.54
CA MET A 62 -6.39 -5.26 -12.14
C MET A 62 -6.59 -4.52 -13.47
N GLY A 63 -5.54 -3.89 -14.03
CA GLY A 63 -5.60 -3.15 -15.30
C GLY A 63 -6.31 -1.80 -15.21
N LYS A 64 -6.40 -1.20 -14.02
CA LYS A 64 -7.02 0.12 -13.77
C LYS A 64 -6.00 1.09 -13.18
N ASP A 65 -6.26 2.37 -13.33
CA ASP A 65 -5.43 3.44 -12.77
C ASP A 65 -6.22 4.26 -11.76
N ILE A 66 -5.57 4.70 -10.68
CA ILE A 66 -6.23 5.48 -9.62
C ILE A 66 -6.77 6.82 -10.11
N ASN A 67 -6.18 7.40 -11.16
CA ASN A 67 -6.65 8.65 -11.76
C ASN A 67 -8.03 8.50 -12.42
N ALA A 68 -8.47 7.27 -12.70
CA ALA A 68 -9.81 7.01 -13.23
C ALA A 68 -10.94 7.20 -12.20
N PHE A 69 -10.61 7.33 -10.91
CA PHE A 69 -11.58 7.35 -9.81
C PHE A 69 -11.68 8.71 -9.09
N ASP A 70 -11.03 9.76 -9.60
CA ASP A 70 -10.99 11.11 -8.99
C ASP A 70 -10.58 11.13 -7.50
N LEU A 71 -9.81 10.11 -7.08
CA LEU A 71 -9.33 9.94 -5.71
C LEU A 71 -8.13 10.82 -5.40
N VAL A 72 -7.38 11.16 -6.44
CA VAL A 72 -6.14 11.91 -6.37
C VAL A 72 -6.47 13.41 -6.41
N PRO A 73 -6.10 14.18 -5.38
CA PRO A 73 -6.25 15.62 -5.47
C PRO A 73 -5.27 16.17 -6.51
N ARG A 74 -5.71 17.17 -7.29
CA ARG A 74 -5.02 17.68 -8.50
C ARG A 74 -3.56 18.13 -8.28
N ASP A 75 -3.18 18.38 -7.04
CA ASP A 75 -1.83 18.75 -6.61
C ASP A 75 -0.87 17.55 -6.42
N LEU A 76 -1.39 16.32 -6.47
CA LEU A 76 -0.62 15.09 -6.33
C LEU A 76 -0.53 14.40 -7.69
N VAL A 77 0.52 14.68 -8.44
CA VAL A 77 0.79 13.96 -9.69
C VAL A 77 1.48 12.64 -9.33
N PHE A 78 0.81 11.50 -9.49
CA PHE A 78 1.43 10.16 -9.46
C PHE A 78 2.29 9.90 -10.71
N ALA A 79 2.96 10.93 -11.23
CA ALA A 79 3.86 10.79 -12.35
C ALA A 79 5.09 10.04 -11.83
N ASN A 80 5.18 8.78 -12.21
CA ASN A 80 6.43 8.04 -12.22
C ASN A 80 6.95 7.56 -10.86
N LEU A 81 6.08 6.99 -10.02
CA LEU A 81 6.55 6.23 -8.88
C LEU A 81 6.86 4.81 -9.35
N GLU A 82 8.14 4.44 -9.35
CA GLU A 82 8.64 3.12 -9.74
C GLU A 82 7.69 2.02 -9.24
N ASN A 83 7.10 1.30 -10.20
CA ASN A 83 6.25 0.15 -9.96
C ASN A 83 7.09 -0.96 -9.32
N GLN A 84 7.39 -0.86 -8.03
CA GLN A 84 7.92 -1.99 -7.29
C GLN A 84 6.84 -3.08 -7.31
N THR A 85 7.11 -4.13 -8.07
CA THR A 85 6.26 -5.31 -8.17
C THR A 85 5.91 -5.81 -6.77
N ARG A 86 4.72 -6.41 -6.63
CA ARG A 86 4.25 -7.05 -5.39
C ARG A 86 5.33 -7.90 -4.70
N GLU A 87 6.16 -8.58 -5.48
CA GLU A 87 7.27 -9.42 -5.02
C GLU A 87 8.37 -8.64 -4.30
N ILE A 88 8.81 -7.51 -4.85
CA ILE A 88 9.85 -6.64 -4.26
C ILE A 88 9.37 -6.05 -2.92
N ARG A 89 8.08 -5.68 -2.83
CA ARG A 89 7.49 -5.19 -1.57
C ARG A 89 7.37 -6.30 -0.53
N ALA A 90 7.03 -7.52 -0.95
CA ALA A 90 6.93 -8.67 -0.06
C ALA A 90 8.30 -9.02 0.54
N GLU A 91 9.36 -9.06 -0.28
CA GLU A 91 10.73 -9.31 0.17
C GLU A 91 11.21 -8.29 1.20
N ARG A 92 10.94 -6.99 0.98
CA ARG A 92 11.28 -5.93 1.94
C ARG A 92 10.56 -6.03 3.28
N THR A 93 9.45 -6.76 3.34
CA THR A 93 8.64 -6.93 4.56
C THR A 93 9.01 -8.23 5.30
N ILE A 94 9.93 -9.03 4.76
CA ILE A 94 10.40 -10.25 5.44
C ILE A 94 11.15 -9.83 6.70
N VAL A 95 10.63 -10.28 7.85
CA VAL A 95 11.31 -10.13 9.14
C VAL A 95 12.34 -11.24 9.23
N ILE A 96 13.63 -10.87 9.24
CA ILE A 96 14.71 -11.82 9.45
C ILE A 96 14.63 -12.28 10.91
N THR A 97 14.50 -13.59 11.14
CA THR A 97 14.42 -14.15 12.49
C THR A 97 15.81 -14.27 13.12
N GLN A 98 15.87 -14.34 14.45
CA GLN A 98 17.13 -14.52 15.16
C GLN A 98 17.75 -15.88 14.86
N GLU A 99 16.90 -16.89 14.62
CA GLU A 99 17.27 -18.23 14.19
C GLU A 99 17.95 -18.21 12.81
N ASP A 100 17.42 -17.43 11.85
CA ASP A 100 18.03 -17.26 10.52
C ASP A 100 19.40 -16.56 10.61
N LEU A 101 19.55 -15.58 11.52
CA LEU A 101 20.83 -14.92 11.78
C LEU A 101 21.86 -15.88 12.40
N HIS A 102 21.42 -16.73 13.34
CA HIS A 102 22.27 -17.69 14.03
C HIS A 102 22.65 -18.89 13.15
N ALA A 103 21.87 -19.22 12.12
CA ALA A 103 22.17 -20.28 11.16
C ALA A 103 23.54 -20.08 10.46
N ILE A 104 23.98 -18.83 10.28
CA ILE A 104 25.30 -18.49 9.72
C ILE A 104 26.45 -19.07 10.58
N LEU A 105 26.26 -19.12 11.89
CA LEU A 105 27.24 -19.66 12.84
C LEU A 105 27.18 -21.19 12.89
N MET A 106 25.98 -21.77 12.80
CA MET A 106 25.75 -23.22 12.86
C MET A 106 26.24 -23.98 11.62
N LEU A 107 26.32 -23.33 10.46
CA LEU A 107 26.73 -23.96 9.19
C LEU A 107 28.26 -24.04 9.01
N ASN A 108 29.04 -23.46 9.91
CA ASN A 108 30.51 -23.49 9.88
C ASN A 108 31.13 -24.32 11.01
N ASP A 109 30.32 -24.89 11.91
CA ASP A 109 30.82 -25.85 12.88
C ASP A 109 31.06 -27.19 12.19
N LYS A 110 32.31 -27.64 12.25
CA LYS A 110 32.85 -28.81 11.56
C LYS A 110 33.36 -29.84 12.56
#